data_AF-H6BPN9-F1
#
_entry.id   AF-H6BPN9-F1
#
_cell.length_a   1.000
_cell.length_b   1.000
_cell.length_c   1.000
_cell.angle_alpha   90.00
_cell.angle_beta   90.00
_cell.angle_gamma   90.00
#
_symmetry.space_group_name_H-M   'P 1'
#
loop_
_entity.id
_entity.type
_entity.pdbx_description
1 polymer ?
#
loop_
_entity_poly.entity_id
_entity_poly.type
_entity_poly.pdbx_seq_one_letter_code
_entity_poly.pdbx_strand_id
1 'polypeptide(L)'
;MELLLREEARRALEIADILSIIRNYDPDQEREITLAITWLNNLSWELRGLDVQIEAARGVISRSVADDLELVQTSVAFTLGDVWTILGKIPLNPTRAAYQDAWREISRYCLDMGKQALHMRLETYQLFLSALSRMVRSKSSSRTRMQDLREEIYDLQTLQRDNRRLISATEALSNLSMATLQPPGGPAPLQTQRPMSPTSSQENYETLHQPAAPSPPGVSSPATTAGSILSSTASAEPGTPHWAATIFDNLPFTPFDDDPRPSCCFGDSAGRGRSFPDLEFERIFKIKFPGGLRVKLYCRARDHQCKIVCEWSESKKEPRRSCWALTDLHIRRSGPFLYLCRPTVVATSTCWASLKCTSYEWLVVFHCTFLSLRSHDGAKHVSNTLVLDHVLKGEMTEFSGAIRDSGYRHALRVYRDKSTDAVRLEASILDGDMRHTPIWTAFITHNITSPTWLRWLKNSSTVYLAELQRRVFSSQYTPHVAASGEHFLDFELTQDAAGFVETIEEIGAEYRRMKAK
;
A
#
# COMPACT_ATOMS: atom_id res chain seq x y z
N MET A 1 -19.09 12.71 16.07
CA MET A 1 -19.07 11.30 15.63
C MET A 1 -19.98 11.21 14.42
N GLU A 2 -19.46 10.73 13.30
CA GLU A 2 -20.27 10.39 12.13
C GLU A 2 -20.91 9.01 12.38
N LEU A 3 -22.20 8.87 12.10
CA LEU A 3 -22.97 7.66 12.37
C LEU A 3 -23.17 6.87 11.08
N LEU A 4 -22.72 5.63 11.06
CA LEU A 4 -22.79 4.76 9.88
C LEU A 4 -24.02 3.86 9.86
N LEU A 5 -24.80 3.87 10.94
CA LEU A 5 -25.83 2.85 11.25
C LEU A 5 -26.83 2.65 10.11
N ARG A 6 -27.34 3.74 9.52
CA ARG A 6 -28.34 3.69 8.44
C ARG A 6 -27.78 3.13 7.12
N GLU A 7 -26.51 3.41 6.83
CA GLU A 7 -25.80 2.92 5.63
C GLU A 7 -25.37 1.46 5.79
N GLU A 8 -24.82 1.08 6.94
CA GLU A 8 -24.51 -0.32 7.23
C GLU A 8 -25.77 -1.20 7.31
N ALA A 9 -26.89 -0.65 7.80
CA ALA A 9 -28.17 -1.36 7.76
C ALA A 9 -28.70 -1.58 6.34
N ARG A 10 -28.43 -0.65 5.41
CA ARG A 10 -28.74 -0.83 3.98
C ARG A 10 -27.86 -1.94 3.40
N ARG A 11 -26.55 -1.86 3.61
CA ARG A 11 -25.58 -2.84 3.12
C ARG A 11 -25.83 -4.25 3.66
N ALA A 12 -26.20 -4.40 4.94
CA ALA A 12 -26.55 -5.68 5.53
C ALA A 12 -27.74 -6.35 4.83
N LEU A 13 -28.76 -5.58 4.45
CA LEU A 13 -29.93 -6.07 3.72
C LEU A 13 -29.56 -6.51 2.30
N GLU A 14 -28.80 -5.69 1.58
CA GLU A 14 -28.35 -5.98 0.21
C GLU A 14 -27.45 -7.23 0.14
N ILE A 15 -26.60 -7.45 1.16
CA ILE A 15 -25.85 -8.71 1.31
C ILE A 15 -26.80 -9.88 1.55
N ALA A 16 -27.84 -9.73 2.37
CA ALA A 16 -28.81 -10.79 2.64
C ALA A 16 -29.60 -11.19 1.37
N ASP A 17 -29.92 -10.24 0.52
CA ASP A 17 -30.57 -10.47 -0.77
C ASP A 17 -29.64 -11.25 -1.73
N ILE A 18 -28.36 -10.87 -1.84
CA ILE A 18 -27.37 -11.59 -2.65
C ILE A 18 -27.14 -13.01 -2.11
N LEU A 19 -27.01 -13.18 -0.78
CA LEU A 19 -26.88 -14.51 -0.17
C LEU A 19 -28.13 -15.38 -0.40
N SER A 20 -29.32 -14.78 -0.48
CA SER A 20 -30.57 -15.50 -0.79
C SER A 20 -30.58 -16.07 -2.22
N ILE A 21 -29.87 -15.44 -3.16
CA ILE A 21 -29.61 -15.98 -4.49
C ILE A 21 -28.60 -17.14 -4.38
N ILE A 22 -27.45 -16.92 -3.73
CA ILE A 22 -26.38 -17.92 -3.57
C ILE A 22 -26.90 -19.23 -2.95
N ARG A 23 -27.76 -19.14 -1.93
CA ARG A 23 -28.39 -20.29 -1.26
C ARG A 23 -29.02 -21.28 -2.25
N ASN A 24 -29.65 -20.79 -3.31
CA ASN A 24 -30.34 -21.64 -4.29
C ASN A 24 -29.38 -22.44 -5.19
N TYR A 25 -28.09 -22.08 -5.19
CA TYR A 25 -27.05 -22.72 -5.99
C TYR A 25 -26.15 -23.66 -5.19
N ASP A 26 -26.09 -23.52 -3.85
CA ASP A 26 -25.22 -24.30 -2.97
C ASP A 26 -25.99 -25.04 -1.85
N PRO A 27 -26.64 -26.19 -2.15
CA PRO A 27 -27.49 -26.91 -1.21
C PRO A 27 -26.70 -27.51 -0.03
N ASP A 28 -25.43 -27.87 -0.24
CA ASP A 28 -24.56 -28.43 0.80
C ASP A 28 -24.23 -27.40 1.90
N GLN A 29 -24.52 -26.11 1.67
CA GLN A 29 -24.28 -24.99 2.57
C GLN A 29 -25.56 -24.23 2.96
N GLU A 30 -26.74 -24.72 2.54
CA GLU A 30 -28.03 -24.04 2.69
C GLU A 30 -28.30 -23.55 4.13
N ARG A 31 -27.97 -24.39 5.12
CA ARG A 31 -28.15 -24.09 6.55
C ARG A 31 -27.31 -22.90 7.00
N GLU A 32 -26.03 -22.86 6.65
CA GLU A 32 -25.13 -21.78 7.08
C GLU A 32 -25.45 -20.46 6.38
N ILE A 33 -25.79 -20.53 5.08
CA ILE A 33 -26.22 -19.36 4.30
C ILE A 33 -27.54 -18.81 4.88
N THR A 34 -28.50 -19.67 5.23
CA THR A 34 -29.79 -19.27 5.85
C THR A 34 -29.60 -18.64 7.24
N LEU A 35 -28.65 -19.14 8.03
CA LEU A 35 -28.27 -18.49 9.29
C LEU A 35 -27.68 -17.10 9.02
N ALA A 36 -26.72 -16.97 8.11
CA ALA A 36 -26.13 -15.68 7.76
C ALA A 36 -27.18 -14.65 7.27
N ILE A 37 -28.12 -15.07 6.41
CA ILE A 37 -29.25 -14.23 5.95
C ILE A 37 -30.11 -13.77 7.15
N THR A 38 -30.44 -14.68 8.06
CA THR A 38 -31.25 -14.36 9.26
C THR A 38 -30.55 -13.30 10.11
N TRP A 39 -29.27 -13.49 10.42
CA TRP A 39 -28.51 -12.56 11.27
C TRP A 39 -28.19 -11.22 10.58
N LEU A 40 -28.04 -11.18 9.26
CA LEU A 40 -27.93 -9.92 8.49
C LEU A 40 -29.22 -9.09 8.56
N ASN A 41 -30.38 -9.74 8.44
CA ASN A 41 -31.68 -9.07 8.57
C ASN A 41 -31.89 -8.53 9.99
N ASN A 42 -31.57 -9.32 11.01
CA ASN A 42 -31.64 -8.86 12.40
C ASN A 42 -30.66 -7.71 12.68
N LEU A 43 -29.44 -7.78 12.15
CA LEU A 43 -28.44 -6.71 12.26
C LEU A 43 -28.93 -5.41 11.59
N SER A 44 -29.52 -5.50 10.39
CA SER A 44 -30.14 -4.35 9.72
C SER A 44 -31.25 -3.72 10.57
N TRP A 45 -32.08 -4.55 11.21
CA TRP A 45 -33.15 -4.10 12.10
C TRP A 45 -32.62 -3.41 13.36
N GLU A 46 -31.64 -3.99 14.06
CA GLU A 46 -31.03 -3.38 15.26
C GLU A 46 -30.29 -2.07 14.93
N LEU A 47 -29.55 -2.01 13.82
CA LEU A 47 -28.85 -0.80 13.38
C LEU A 47 -29.84 0.36 13.12
N ARG A 48 -30.94 0.10 12.39
CA ARG A 48 -32.02 1.09 12.19
C ARG A 48 -32.72 1.45 13.50
N GLY A 49 -32.95 0.46 14.36
CA GLY A 49 -33.56 0.65 15.66
C GLY A 49 -32.72 1.55 16.56
N LEU A 50 -31.40 1.39 16.57
CA LEU A 50 -30.46 2.19 17.35
C LEU A 50 -30.30 3.61 16.79
N ASP A 51 -30.25 3.75 15.46
CA ASP A 51 -30.23 5.04 14.75
C ASP A 51 -31.41 5.95 15.17
N VAL A 52 -32.64 5.43 15.08
CA VAL A 52 -33.87 6.12 15.52
C VAL A 52 -33.85 6.45 17.03
N GLN A 53 -33.25 5.60 17.86
CA GLN A 53 -33.12 5.86 19.30
C GLN A 53 -32.13 7.00 19.60
N ILE A 54 -31.04 7.12 18.84
CA ILE A 54 -30.04 8.18 18.99
C ILE A 54 -30.59 9.51 18.46
N GLU A 55 -31.33 9.50 17.35
CA GLU A 55 -32.08 10.67 16.86
C GLU A 55 -33.11 11.15 17.90
N ALA A 56 -33.89 10.23 18.48
CA ALA A 56 -34.86 10.56 19.54
C ALA A 56 -34.19 11.11 20.81
N ALA A 57 -32.99 10.64 21.15
CA ALA A 57 -32.15 11.19 22.22
C ALA A 57 -31.45 12.52 21.87
N ARG A 58 -31.72 13.09 20.68
CA ARG A 58 -31.07 14.30 20.14
C ARG A 58 -29.54 14.21 20.11
N GLY A 59 -28.99 13.00 19.94
CA GLY A 59 -27.56 12.74 20.00
C GLY A 59 -26.93 12.83 21.40
N VAL A 60 -27.71 13.05 22.46
CA VAL A 60 -27.21 13.14 23.84
C VAL A 60 -27.06 11.74 24.43
N ILE A 61 -25.96 11.08 24.08
CA ILE A 61 -25.54 9.78 24.64
C ILE A 61 -24.36 9.93 25.60
N SER A 62 -24.23 9.01 26.55
CA SER A 62 -23.08 9.02 27.47
C SER A 62 -21.79 8.69 26.71
N ARG A 63 -20.65 9.18 27.22
CA ARG A 63 -19.35 8.91 26.60
C ARG A 63 -19.07 7.42 26.41
N SER A 64 -19.36 6.59 27.41
CA SER A 64 -19.23 5.13 27.30
C SER A 64 -20.05 4.55 26.16
N VAL A 65 -21.28 5.03 25.97
CA VAL A 65 -22.15 4.59 24.86
C VAL A 65 -21.60 5.07 23.52
N ALA A 66 -21.00 6.27 23.45
CA ALA A 66 -20.36 6.76 22.22
C ALA A 66 -19.09 5.96 21.87
N ASP A 67 -18.23 5.69 22.84
CA ASP A 67 -17.00 4.90 22.66
C ASP A 67 -17.34 3.45 22.22
N ASP A 68 -18.35 2.83 22.85
CA ASP A 68 -18.86 1.50 22.46
C ASP A 68 -19.54 1.50 21.08
N LEU A 69 -20.29 2.55 20.75
CA LEU A 69 -20.94 2.70 19.46
C LEU A 69 -19.90 2.84 18.33
N GLU A 70 -18.83 3.60 18.56
CA GLU A 70 -17.71 3.72 17.62
C GLU A 70 -17.01 2.37 17.42
N LEU A 71 -16.79 1.60 18.49
CA LEU A 71 -16.24 0.24 18.43
C LEU A 71 -17.10 -0.68 17.53
N VAL A 72 -18.39 -0.82 17.82
CA VAL A 72 -19.24 -1.77 17.07
C VAL A 72 -19.52 -1.30 15.64
N GLN A 73 -19.79 -0.02 15.38
CA GLN A 73 -20.06 0.44 14.01
C GLN A 73 -18.85 0.22 13.09
N THR A 74 -17.64 0.40 13.65
CA THR A 74 -16.37 0.18 12.96
C THR A 74 -16.17 -1.31 12.63
N SER A 75 -16.48 -2.23 13.56
CA SER A 75 -16.33 -3.67 13.32
C SER A 75 -17.41 -4.25 12.39
N VAL A 76 -18.65 -3.76 12.50
CA VAL A 76 -19.74 -4.07 11.56
C VAL A 76 -19.36 -3.66 10.14
N ALA A 77 -18.95 -2.40 9.94
CA ALA A 77 -18.60 -1.87 8.62
C ALA A 77 -17.32 -2.54 8.03
N PHE A 78 -16.43 -3.08 8.87
CA PHE A 78 -15.35 -3.96 8.40
C PHE A 78 -15.92 -5.27 7.83
N THR A 79 -16.68 -6.04 8.62
CA THR A 79 -17.28 -7.30 8.13
C THR A 79 -18.15 -7.10 6.89
N LEU A 80 -19.06 -6.12 6.91
CA LEU A 80 -19.99 -5.92 5.79
C LEU A 80 -19.29 -5.40 4.54
N GLY A 81 -18.34 -4.47 4.66
CA GLY A 81 -17.58 -3.99 3.50
C GLY A 81 -16.70 -5.06 2.86
N ASP A 82 -16.18 -5.99 3.65
CA ASP A 82 -15.31 -7.07 3.18
C ASP A 82 -16.12 -8.16 2.49
N VAL A 83 -17.24 -8.58 3.09
CA VAL A 83 -18.22 -9.47 2.46
C VAL A 83 -18.76 -8.86 1.17
N TRP A 84 -19.10 -7.56 1.15
CA TRP A 84 -19.54 -6.84 -0.05
C TRP A 84 -18.50 -6.87 -1.17
N THR A 85 -17.22 -6.70 -0.82
CA THR A 85 -16.13 -6.71 -1.81
C THR A 85 -15.90 -8.11 -2.38
N ILE A 86 -16.04 -9.18 -1.57
CA ILE A 86 -16.01 -10.56 -2.06
C ILE A 86 -17.18 -10.81 -3.03
N LEU A 87 -18.40 -10.41 -2.68
CA LEU A 87 -19.58 -10.55 -3.55
C LEU A 87 -19.45 -9.76 -4.85
N GLY A 88 -18.82 -8.58 -4.84
CA GLY A 88 -18.58 -7.79 -6.06
C GLY A 88 -17.57 -8.39 -7.04
N LYS A 89 -16.87 -9.48 -6.68
CA LYS A 89 -16.06 -10.29 -7.61
C LYS A 89 -16.91 -11.25 -8.47
N ILE A 90 -18.18 -11.46 -8.13
CA ILE A 90 -19.09 -12.30 -8.91
C ILE A 90 -19.26 -11.65 -10.30
N PRO A 91 -18.98 -12.36 -11.41
CA PRO A 91 -19.08 -11.80 -12.75
C PRO A 91 -20.54 -11.56 -13.15
N LEU A 92 -20.76 -10.60 -14.05
CA LEU A 92 -22.10 -10.21 -14.55
C LEU A 92 -22.94 -11.37 -15.09
N ASN A 93 -22.30 -12.42 -15.61
CA ASN A 93 -22.92 -13.68 -16.01
C ASN A 93 -22.44 -14.81 -15.06
N PRO A 94 -23.03 -14.93 -13.86
CA PRO A 94 -22.52 -15.84 -12.82
C PRO A 94 -22.84 -17.30 -13.14
N THR A 95 -21.83 -18.15 -12.99
CA THR A 95 -22.00 -19.60 -13.01
C THR A 95 -22.32 -20.12 -11.61
N ARG A 96 -22.82 -21.36 -11.51
CA ARG A 96 -22.99 -22.04 -10.21
C ARG A 96 -21.69 -22.05 -9.39
N ALA A 97 -20.57 -22.31 -10.05
CA ALA A 97 -19.25 -22.30 -9.43
C ALA A 97 -18.89 -20.91 -8.87
N ALA A 98 -19.17 -19.82 -9.60
CA ALA A 98 -18.90 -18.47 -9.11
C ALA A 98 -19.63 -18.12 -7.81
N TYR A 99 -20.89 -18.56 -7.66
CA TYR A 99 -21.64 -18.39 -6.41
C TYR A 99 -21.08 -19.25 -5.26
N GLN A 100 -20.72 -20.51 -5.53
CA GLN A 100 -20.10 -21.41 -4.55
C GLN A 100 -18.71 -20.92 -4.12
N ASP A 101 -17.91 -20.38 -5.05
CA ASP A 101 -16.59 -19.84 -4.78
C ASP A 101 -16.66 -18.55 -3.96
N ALA A 102 -17.63 -17.66 -4.25
CA ALA A 102 -17.89 -16.47 -3.44
C ALA A 102 -18.30 -16.82 -1.99
N TRP A 103 -19.20 -17.80 -1.80
CA TRP A 103 -19.52 -18.29 -0.45
C TRP A 103 -18.30 -18.91 0.24
N ARG A 104 -17.53 -19.75 -0.45
CA ARG A 104 -16.31 -20.36 0.09
C ARG A 104 -15.26 -19.31 0.46
N GLU A 105 -15.18 -18.20 -0.28
CA GLU A 105 -14.31 -17.07 0.06
C GLU A 105 -14.81 -16.30 1.28
N ILE A 106 -16.12 -16.04 1.42
CA ILE A 106 -16.72 -15.46 2.63
C ILE A 106 -16.46 -16.34 3.86
N SER A 107 -16.72 -17.64 3.77
CA SER A 107 -16.53 -18.58 4.88
C SER A 107 -15.05 -18.71 5.26
N ARG A 108 -14.14 -18.78 4.29
CA ARG A 108 -12.68 -18.77 4.54
C ARG A 108 -12.24 -17.47 5.20
N TYR A 109 -12.64 -16.31 4.66
CA TYR A 109 -12.37 -14.99 5.25
C TYR A 109 -12.87 -14.91 6.71
N CYS A 110 -14.03 -15.51 7.02
CA CYS A 110 -14.56 -15.52 8.37
C CYS A 110 -13.76 -16.45 9.30
N LEU A 111 -13.47 -17.67 8.86
CA LEU A 111 -12.75 -18.68 9.65
C LEU A 111 -11.28 -18.32 9.89
N ASP A 112 -10.57 -17.83 8.89
CA ASP A 112 -9.15 -17.44 9.01
C ASP A 112 -8.97 -16.27 10.00
N MET A 113 -10.00 -15.43 10.13
CA MET A 113 -10.00 -14.25 11.01
C MET A 113 -10.85 -14.53 12.27
N GLY A 114 -10.20 -15.00 13.32
CA GLY A 114 -10.85 -15.20 14.62
C GLY A 114 -11.61 -16.51 14.77
N LYS A 115 -11.53 -17.44 13.81
CA LYS A 115 -12.08 -18.82 13.91
C LYS A 115 -13.60 -18.88 14.12
N GLN A 116 -14.32 -17.88 13.61
CA GLN A 116 -15.77 -17.76 13.71
C GLN A 116 -16.41 -17.76 12.32
N ALA A 117 -17.52 -18.47 12.14
CA ALA A 117 -18.36 -18.35 10.94
C ALA A 117 -19.04 -16.97 10.88
N LEU A 118 -19.44 -16.53 9.68
CA LEU A 118 -20.08 -15.22 9.47
C LEU A 118 -21.27 -14.98 10.41
N HIS A 119 -22.13 -15.99 10.60
CA HIS A 119 -23.32 -15.87 11.45
C HIS A 119 -22.98 -15.61 12.93
N MET A 120 -21.90 -16.19 13.46
CA MET A 120 -21.46 -15.99 14.86
C MET A 120 -21.03 -14.53 15.11
N ARG A 121 -20.31 -13.93 14.15
CA ARG A 121 -19.91 -12.52 14.21
C ARG A 121 -21.13 -11.59 14.19
N LEU A 122 -22.09 -11.89 13.32
CA LEU A 122 -23.33 -11.11 13.19
C LEU A 122 -24.20 -11.22 14.45
N GLU A 123 -24.27 -12.40 15.08
CA GLU A 123 -24.89 -12.60 16.39
C GLU A 123 -24.21 -11.76 17.47
N THR A 124 -22.88 -11.77 17.54
CA THR A 124 -22.09 -10.97 18.49
C THR A 124 -22.37 -9.47 18.33
N TYR A 125 -22.38 -8.96 17.09
CA TYR A 125 -22.77 -7.58 16.82
C TYR A 125 -24.20 -7.28 17.24
N GLN A 126 -25.15 -8.17 16.94
CA GLN A 126 -26.55 -7.98 17.31
C GLN A 126 -26.69 -7.90 18.83
N LEU A 127 -26.11 -8.84 19.58
CA LEU A 127 -26.17 -8.89 21.04
C LEU A 127 -25.60 -7.61 21.69
N PHE A 128 -24.53 -7.05 21.12
CA PHE A 128 -23.94 -5.80 21.59
C PHE A 128 -24.80 -4.58 21.23
N LEU A 129 -25.35 -4.51 20.02
CA LEU A 129 -26.28 -3.45 19.60
C LEU A 129 -27.57 -3.46 20.43
N SER A 130 -28.16 -4.63 20.71
CA SER A 130 -29.31 -4.75 21.62
C SER A 130 -28.96 -4.34 23.06
N ALA A 131 -27.70 -4.49 23.49
CA ALA A 131 -27.22 -3.99 24.78
C ALA A 131 -27.05 -2.46 24.80
N LEU A 132 -26.55 -1.87 23.72
CA LEU A 132 -26.46 -0.43 23.53
C LEU A 132 -27.82 0.24 23.43
N SER A 133 -28.76 -0.31 22.66
CA SER A 133 -30.16 0.14 22.60
C SER A 133 -30.80 0.24 23.99
N ARG A 134 -30.53 -0.72 24.88
CA ARG A 134 -31.00 -0.66 26.28
C ARG A 134 -30.31 0.46 27.06
N MET A 135 -29.00 0.65 26.90
CA MET A 135 -28.26 1.71 27.58
C MET A 135 -28.68 3.12 27.12
N VAL A 136 -28.92 3.33 25.82
CA VAL A 136 -29.49 4.59 25.28
C VAL A 136 -30.88 4.86 25.89
N ARG A 137 -31.71 3.82 26.03
CA ARG A 137 -33.03 3.90 26.69
C ARG A 137 -32.96 3.97 28.23
N SER A 138 -31.79 4.18 28.82
CA SER A 138 -31.57 4.19 30.29
C SER A 138 -32.06 2.93 31.01
N LYS A 139 -32.15 1.79 30.32
CA LYS A 139 -32.48 0.48 30.88
C LYS A 139 -31.20 -0.22 31.35
N SER A 140 -31.33 -1.05 32.38
CA SER A 140 -30.21 -1.83 32.91
C SER A 140 -29.71 -2.86 31.89
N SER A 141 -28.41 -2.81 31.61
CA SER A 141 -27.66 -3.85 30.90
C SER A 141 -26.73 -4.58 31.88
N SER A 142 -26.58 -5.90 31.70
CA SER A 142 -25.62 -6.68 32.49
C SER A 142 -24.21 -6.19 32.18
N ARG A 143 -23.50 -5.68 33.19
CA ARG A 143 -22.17 -5.08 33.01
C ARG A 143 -21.14 -6.11 32.56
N THR A 144 -21.16 -7.31 33.13
CA THR A 144 -20.24 -8.41 32.77
C THR A 144 -20.42 -8.79 31.30
N ARG A 145 -21.63 -9.18 30.87
CA ARG A 145 -21.91 -9.56 29.48
C ARG A 145 -21.60 -8.44 28.46
N MET A 146 -21.71 -7.17 28.86
CA MET A 146 -21.32 -6.04 28.02
C MET A 146 -19.80 -5.88 27.91
N GLN A 147 -19.04 -6.23 28.96
CA GLN A 147 -17.57 -6.27 28.91
C GLN A 147 -17.10 -7.44 28.04
N ASP A 148 -17.66 -8.63 28.22
CA ASP A 148 -17.29 -9.84 27.47
C ASP A 148 -17.44 -9.60 25.95
N LEU A 149 -18.59 -9.07 25.53
CA LEU A 149 -18.85 -8.71 24.12
C LEU A 149 -17.98 -7.54 23.62
N ARG A 150 -17.58 -6.61 24.50
CA ARG A 150 -16.68 -5.50 24.15
C ARG A 150 -15.29 -6.03 23.83
N GLU A 151 -14.78 -6.95 24.63
CA GLU A 151 -13.49 -7.62 24.42
C GLU A 151 -13.53 -8.45 23.14
N GLU A 152 -14.59 -9.24 22.92
CA GLU A 152 -14.76 -10.03 21.68
C GLU A 152 -14.79 -9.15 20.41
N ILE A 153 -15.53 -8.04 20.42
CA ILE A 153 -15.57 -7.11 19.28
C ILE A 153 -14.24 -6.37 19.13
N TYR A 154 -13.51 -6.08 20.21
CA TYR A 154 -12.19 -5.45 20.15
C TYR A 154 -11.14 -6.37 19.53
N ASP A 155 -11.12 -7.64 19.91
CA ASP A 155 -10.23 -8.67 19.35
C ASP A 155 -10.57 -8.92 17.88
N LEU A 156 -11.86 -9.10 17.56
CA LEU A 156 -12.32 -9.22 16.16
C LEU A 156 -11.95 -7.99 15.34
N GLN A 157 -12.08 -6.78 15.87
CA GLN A 157 -11.71 -5.55 15.18
C GLN A 157 -10.20 -5.41 14.97
N THR A 158 -9.39 -5.93 15.89
CA THR A 158 -7.93 -5.99 15.72
C THR A 158 -7.58 -6.93 14.56
N LEU A 159 -8.14 -8.14 14.57
CA LEU A 159 -7.97 -9.12 13.48
C LEU A 159 -8.49 -8.61 12.14
N GLN A 160 -9.60 -7.87 12.12
CA GLN A 160 -10.12 -7.19 10.91
C GLN A 160 -9.14 -6.16 10.38
N ARG A 161 -8.53 -5.31 11.23
CA ARG A 161 -7.54 -4.32 10.81
C ARG A 161 -6.28 -4.97 10.24
N ASP A 162 -5.82 -6.06 10.84
CA ASP A 162 -4.64 -6.79 10.41
C ASP A 162 -4.88 -7.51 9.07
N ASN A 163 -6.09 -8.03 8.85
CA ASN A 163 -6.40 -8.90 7.72
C ASN A 163 -7.14 -8.22 6.55
N ARG A 164 -7.73 -7.02 6.75
CA ARG A 164 -8.31 -6.19 5.64
C ARG A 164 -7.27 -5.79 4.59
N ARG A 165 -5.98 -6.02 4.86
CA ARG A 165 -4.89 -6.03 3.87
C ARG A 165 -5.20 -6.91 2.64
N LEU A 166 -6.05 -7.93 2.76
CA LEU A 166 -6.36 -8.89 1.68
C LEU A 166 -7.36 -8.43 0.59
N ILE A 167 -8.10 -7.33 0.80
CA ILE A 167 -9.30 -7.04 0.01
C ILE A 167 -9.12 -5.76 -0.83
N SER A 168 -8.81 -5.94 -2.12
CA SER A 168 -8.70 -4.85 -3.10
C SER A 168 -10.08 -4.26 -3.43
N ALA A 169 -10.35 -3.07 -2.92
CA ALA A 169 -11.62 -2.37 -3.13
C ALA A 169 -11.78 -1.72 -4.53
N THR A 170 -10.83 -1.91 -5.44
CA THR A 170 -10.75 -1.15 -6.71
C THR A 170 -11.51 -1.78 -7.88
N GLU A 171 -11.89 -3.06 -7.80
CA GLU A 171 -12.54 -3.80 -8.90
C GLU A 171 -14.00 -4.21 -8.60
N ALA A 172 -14.36 -4.41 -7.33
CA ALA A 172 -15.65 -4.98 -6.93
C ALA A 172 -16.86 -4.02 -7.07
N LEU A 173 -16.64 -2.71 -6.98
CA LEU A 173 -17.75 -1.72 -6.96
C LEU A 173 -18.40 -1.52 -8.33
N SER A 174 -17.66 -1.75 -9.42
CA SER A 174 -18.15 -1.56 -10.79
C SER A 174 -19.19 -2.60 -11.22
N ASN A 175 -19.14 -3.82 -10.66
CA ASN A 175 -19.99 -4.93 -11.09
C ASN A 175 -21.40 -4.87 -10.46
N LEU A 176 -21.50 -4.48 -9.18
CA LEU A 176 -22.78 -4.49 -8.46
C LEU A 176 -23.74 -3.39 -8.92
N SER A 177 -23.24 -2.27 -9.45
CA SER A 177 -24.08 -1.20 -10.01
C SER A 177 -24.76 -1.56 -11.35
N MET A 178 -24.43 -2.71 -11.94
CA MET A 178 -24.98 -3.22 -13.20
C MET A 178 -25.91 -4.44 -13.00
N ALA A 179 -25.98 -4.99 -11.79
CA ALA A 179 -26.72 -6.23 -11.48
C ALA A 179 -28.24 -6.03 -11.31
N THR A 180 -28.87 -5.28 -12.22
CA THR A 180 -30.32 -5.06 -12.22
C THR A 180 -31.04 -6.16 -13.00
N LEU A 181 -31.51 -7.18 -12.28
CA LEU A 181 -32.56 -8.15 -12.65
C LEU A 181 -32.78 -8.46 -14.16
N GLN A 182 -32.23 -9.58 -14.65
CA GLN A 182 -32.80 -10.31 -15.80
C GLN A 182 -32.86 -11.83 -15.56
N PRO A 183 -33.94 -12.54 -15.94
CA PRO A 183 -34.05 -13.99 -15.80
C PRO A 183 -33.27 -14.77 -16.89
N PRO A 184 -32.88 -16.03 -16.64
CA PRO A 184 -32.06 -16.80 -17.57
C PRO A 184 -32.87 -17.47 -18.69
N GLY A 185 -32.30 -17.51 -19.91
CA GLY A 185 -32.86 -18.26 -21.03
C GLY A 185 -31.84 -18.68 -22.09
N GLY A 186 -31.72 -20.00 -22.31
CA GLY A 186 -31.17 -20.59 -23.56
C GLY A 186 -29.65 -20.81 -23.64
N PRO A 187 -29.16 -22.06 -23.69
CA PRO A 187 -27.75 -22.38 -23.95
C PRO A 187 -27.48 -22.87 -25.38
N ALA A 188 -26.24 -22.65 -25.88
CA ALA A 188 -25.41 -23.52 -26.75
C ALA A 188 -24.53 -22.71 -27.74
N PRO A 189 -23.45 -23.28 -28.33
CA PRO A 189 -22.73 -24.51 -27.96
C PRO A 189 -21.21 -24.32 -27.72
N LEU A 190 -20.58 -25.36 -27.16
CA LEU A 190 -19.13 -25.47 -26.94
C LEU A 190 -18.36 -25.78 -28.24
N GLN A 191 -17.09 -25.37 -28.34
CA GLN A 191 -16.09 -26.03 -29.17
C GLN A 191 -14.79 -26.34 -28.41
N THR A 192 -14.67 -27.61 -28.03
CA THR A 192 -13.47 -28.47 -28.11
C THR A 192 -12.07 -27.85 -28.12
N GLN A 193 -11.34 -28.12 -27.03
CA GLN A 193 -9.88 -28.38 -27.08
C GLN A 193 -9.57 -29.58 -27.99
N ARG A 194 -8.34 -29.69 -28.54
CA ARG A 194 -7.34 -30.73 -28.17
C ARG A 194 -5.94 -30.49 -28.82
N PRO A 195 -4.88 -31.32 -28.61
CA PRO A 195 -3.62 -30.81 -28.05
C PRO A 195 -2.38 -31.12 -28.94
N MET A 196 -1.17 -31.01 -28.39
CA MET A 196 -0.19 -32.12 -28.23
C MET A 196 1.14 -31.61 -27.62
N SER A 197 1.84 -32.48 -26.91
CA SER A 197 3.17 -32.25 -26.28
C SER A 197 4.23 -33.10 -27.02
N PRO A 198 5.41 -33.39 -26.43
CA PRO A 198 6.56 -32.53 -26.12
C PRO A 198 7.82 -32.99 -26.93
N THR A 199 9.03 -32.49 -26.61
CA THR A 199 10.26 -33.30 -26.34
C THR A 199 11.49 -32.41 -26.10
N SER A 200 12.41 -32.91 -25.28
CA SER A 200 13.65 -32.29 -24.77
C SER A 200 14.87 -32.36 -25.71
N SER A 201 15.87 -31.50 -25.48
CA SER A 201 17.28 -31.92 -25.44
C SER A 201 18.12 -30.99 -24.55
N GLN A 202 19.08 -31.56 -23.83
CA GLN A 202 20.12 -30.85 -23.08
C GLN A 202 21.41 -30.89 -23.90
N GLU A 203 22.20 -29.83 -23.89
CA GLU A 203 23.66 -29.91 -24.07
C GLU A 203 24.36 -28.99 -23.06
N ASN A 204 25.57 -29.38 -22.66
CA ASN A 204 26.27 -28.90 -21.47
C ASN A 204 27.76 -28.78 -21.81
N TYR A 205 28.40 -27.65 -21.52
CA TYR A 205 29.86 -27.51 -21.67
C TYR A 205 30.47 -26.58 -20.60
N GLU A 206 31.62 -26.99 -20.07
CA GLU A 206 32.31 -26.36 -18.94
C GLU A 206 33.43 -25.39 -19.35
N THR A 207 33.52 -24.29 -18.60
CA THR A 207 34.72 -23.70 -17.97
C THR A 207 36.08 -23.72 -18.69
N LEU A 208 36.64 -22.52 -18.94
CA LEU A 208 38.09 -22.26 -18.90
C LEU A 208 38.39 -20.91 -18.20
N HIS A 209 39.44 -20.88 -17.37
CA HIS A 209 39.89 -19.73 -16.57
C HIS A 209 41.19 -19.09 -17.12
N GLN A 210 41.45 -17.84 -16.70
CA GLN A 210 42.75 -17.13 -16.46
C GLN A 210 42.79 -15.68 -17.08
N PRO A 211 43.70 -14.77 -16.67
CA PRO A 211 43.69 -14.04 -15.40
C PRO A 211 43.81 -12.48 -15.58
N ALA A 212 43.85 -11.71 -14.48
CA ALA A 212 43.68 -10.24 -14.47
C ALA A 212 44.92 -9.40 -14.08
N ALA A 213 44.97 -8.12 -14.51
CA ALA A 213 45.74 -6.96 -13.97
C ALA A 213 45.34 -5.64 -14.74
N PRO A 214 45.78 -4.41 -14.35
CA PRO A 214 45.49 -3.66 -13.12
C PRO A 214 44.91 -2.21 -13.35
N SER A 215 44.56 -1.48 -12.27
CA SER A 215 44.07 -0.06 -12.22
C SER A 215 45.22 1.00 -12.31
N PRO A 216 45.06 2.36 -12.12
CA PRO A 216 43.93 3.25 -11.72
C PRO A 216 43.85 4.59 -12.56
N PRO A 217 43.82 5.81 -11.95
CA PRO A 217 42.70 6.72 -11.62
C PRO A 217 42.32 7.72 -12.76
N GLY A 218 41.40 8.71 -12.65
CA GLY A 218 40.53 9.22 -11.57
C GLY A 218 40.75 10.71 -11.24
N VAL A 219 39.83 11.64 -11.60
CA VAL A 219 39.93 13.11 -11.43
C VAL A 219 38.58 13.77 -11.13
N SER A 220 38.55 14.76 -10.21
CA SER A 220 37.34 15.47 -9.73
C SER A 220 37.12 16.83 -10.42
N SER A 221 35.89 17.37 -10.40
CA SER A 221 35.59 18.79 -10.73
C SER A 221 34.34 19.30 -10.00
N PRO A 222 34.18 20.63 -9.82
CA PRO A 222 33.57 21.20 -8.60
C PRO A 222 32.09 21.61 -8.72
N ALA A 223 31.46 21.79 -7.55
CA ALA A 223 30.04 22.14 -7.41
C ALA A 223 29.74 23.65 -7.57
N THR A 224 28.60 23.97 -8.18
CA THR A 224 28.07 25.33 -8.30
C THR A 224 26.95 25.58 -7.29
N THR A 225 27.09 26.59 -6.45
CA THR A 225 26.12 26.94 -5.39
C THR A 225 24.90 27.69 -5.95
N ALA A 226 23.68 27.29 -5.54
CA ALA A 226 22.43 28.02 -5.85
C ALA A 226 21.54 28.19 -4.61
N GLY A 227 20.74 29.26 -4.59
CA GLY A 227 20.11 29.82 -3.38
C GLY A 227 19.09 28.94 -2.66
N SER A 228 19.09 29.00 -1.32
CA SER A 228 18.21 28.23 -0.44
C SER A 228 17.25 29.10 0.38
N ILE A 229 16.02 29.30 -0.10
CA ILE A 229 14.85 29.64 0.74
C ILE A 229 13.61 28.97 0.14
N LEU A 230 13.27 27.76 0.64
CA LEU A 230 11.98 27.02 0.55
C LEU A 230 12.18 25.48 0.62
N SER A 231 13.41 24.99 0.59
CA SER A 231 13.75 23.56 0.55
C SER A 231 13.31 22.77 1.79
N SER A 232 12.85 21.55 1.55
CA SER A 232 12.84 20.50 2.57
C SER A 232 14.28 20.13 2.93
N THR A 233 14.57 19.95 4.22
CA THR A 233 15.93 19.65 4.71
C THR A 233 15.93 18.36 5.49
N ALA A 234 16.65 17.35 4.99
CA ALA A 234 17.02 16.17 5.74
C ALA A 234 18.29 16.47 6.56
N SER A 235 18.38 15.82 7.72
CA SER A 235 19.60 15.72 8.51
C SER A 235 19.66 14.31 9.06
N ALA A 236 20.79 13.65 8.79
CA ALA A 236 21.25 12.52 9.59
C ALA A 236 21.57 12.97 11.02
N GLU A 237 21.71 12.01 11.94
CA GLU A 237 22.42 12.24 13.19
C GLU A 237 23.89 11.84 13.04
N PRO A 238 24.83 12.52 13.74
CA PRO A 238 26.25 12.16 13.66
C PRO A 238 26.48 10.75 14.20
N GLY A 239 26.94 9.83 13.34
CA GLY A 239 27.39 8.48 13.72
C GLY A 239 26.41 7.33 13.46
N THR A 240 25.17 7.59 13.01
CA THR A 240 24.22 6.52 12.64
C THR A 240 24.67 5.83 11.33
N PRO A 241 24.97 4.52 11.33
CA PRO A 241 25.52 3.80 10.16
C PRO A 241 24.44 3.33 9.16
N HIS A 242 23.19 3.76 9.32
CA HIS A 242 22.04 3.26 8.57
C HIS A 242 21.91 3.97 7.20
N TRP A 243 21.72 3.20 6.11
CA TRP A 243 21.69 3.70 4.71
C TRP A 243 20.77 4.92 4.47
N ALA A 244 19.58 4.95 5.10
CA ALA A 244 18.64 6.05 4.93
C ALA A 244 19.08 7.39 5.55
N ALA A 245 20.21 7.44 6.26
CA ALA A 245 20.81 8.67 6.76
C ALA A 245 21.30 9.59 5.63
N THR A 246 21.86 9.01 4.54
CA THR A 246 22.49 9.73 3.42
C THR A 246 21.68 9.66 2.11
N ILE A 247 20.52 8.99 2.11
CA ILE A 247 19.75 8.71 0.89
C ILE A 247 19.22 9.98 0.20
N PHE A 248 19.06 11.07 0.95
CA PHE A 248 18.61 12.39 0.47
C PHE A 248 19.74 13.34 0.03
N ASP A 249 21.01 12.93 0.14
CA ASP A 249 22.15 13.81 -0.13
C ASP A 249 22.38 14.00 -1.65
N ASN A 250 22.61 15.22 -2.12
CA ASN A 250 22.92 15.51 -3.53
C ASN A 250 21.87 14.99 -4.54
N LEU A 251 20.57 15.02 -4.19
CA LEU A 251 19.52 14.69 -5.16
C LEU A 251 19.45 15.75 -6.28
N PRO A 252 19.16 15.35 -7.54
CA PRO A 252 18.69 16.29 -8.56
C PRO A 252 17.43 17.02 -8.11
N PHE A 253 17.10 18.12 -8.77
CA PHE A 253 16.00 18.99 -8.36
C PHE A 253 15.12 19.37 -9.56
N THR A 254 14.07 18.59 -9.78
CA THR A 254 12.97 18.94 -10.68
C THR A 254 11.81 19.48 -9.84
N PRO A 255 11.59 20.81 -9.79
CA PRO A 255 10.58 21.43 -8.94
C PRO A 255 9.17 21.05 -9.36
N PHE A 256 8.25 21.02 -8.40
CA PHE A 256 6.82 21.04 -8.67
C PHE A 256 6.29 22.48 -8.72
N ASP A 257 5.13 22.66 -9.34
CA ASP A 257 4.34 23.89 -9.22
C ASP A 257 4.06 24.23 -7.75
N ASP A 258 4.06 25.52 -7.42
CA ASP A 258 3.91 25.95 -6.03
C ASP A 258 2.46 25.85 -5.55
N ASP A 259 2.21 24.91 -4.64
CA ASP A 259 0.93 24.76 -3.93
C ASP A 259 0.98 25.49 -2.57
N PRO A 260 0.05 26.42 -2.26
CA PRO A 260 0.10 27.20 -1.02
C PRO A 260 -0.14 26.37 0.25
N ARG A 261 -0.57 25.11 0.15
CA ARG A 261 -0.88 24.27 1.31
C ARG A 261 0.41 23.77 2.01
N PRO A 262 0.58 24.00 3.32
CA PRO A 262 1.75 23.51 4.06
C PRO A 262 1.68 22.00 4.33
N SER A 263 2.77 21.44 4.85
CA SER A 263 2.76 20.07 5.37
C SER A 263 2.09 20.02 6.75
N CYS A 264 1.21 19.05 6.96
CA CYS A 264 0.35 18.95 8.14
C CYS A 264 0.35 17.54 8.73
N CYS A 265 0.12 17.43 10.04
CA CYS A 265 -0.22 16.17 10.70
C CYS A 265 -1.57 16.32 11.40
N PHE A 266 -2.44 15.33 11.19
CA PHE A 266 -3.82 15.27 11.70
C PHE A 266 -3.96 14.23 12.82
N GLY A 267 -2.86 13.62 13.25
CA GLY A 267 -2.86 12.65 14.36
C GLY A 267 -3.13 13.31 15.70
N ASP A 268 -3.89 12.61 16.56
CA ASP A 268 -4.13 13.08 17.92
C ASP A 268 -2.81 13.15 18.70
N SER A 269 -2.67 14.24 19.47
CA SER A 269 -1.58 14.48 20.41
C SER A 269 -1.84 13.87 21.79
N ALA A 270 -3.09 13.49 22.10
CA ALA A 270 -3.42 12.76 23.31
C ALA A 270 -3.07 11.28 23.14
N GLY A 271 -1.86 10.88 23.58
CA GLY A 271 -1.26 9.55 23.38
C GLY A 271 -1.93 8.37 24.11
N ARG A 272 -3.25 8.17 23.97
CA ARG A 272 -3.93 6.95 24.40
C ARG A 272 -3.67 5.84 23.38
N GLY A 273 -2.84 4.86 23.78
CA GLY A 273 -2.71 3.58 23.07
C GLY A 273 -1.60 3.46 22.03
N ARG A 274 -0.66 4.42 21.92
CA ARG A 274 0.47 4.31 20.97
C ARG A 274 1.80 4.65 21.64
N SER A 275 2.69 3.66 21.74
CA SER A 275 4.03 3.86 22.29
C SER A 275 4.89 4.66 21.31
N PHE A 276 5.40 5.80 21.78
CA PHE A 276 6.51 6.49 21.12
C PHE A 276 7.74 5.55 21.02
N PRO A 277 8.75 5.88 20.19
CA PRO A 277 10.01 5.16 20.18
C PRO A 277 10.63 5.19 21.58
N ASP A 278 10.96 4.01 22.12
CA ASP A 278 11.67 3.85 23.38
C ASP A 278 13.20 3.80 23.14
N LEU A 279 13.98 3.34 24.12
CA LEU A 279 15.45 3.30 24.04
C LEU A 279 15.99 2.24 23.06
N GLU A 280 15.17 1.26 22.61
CA GLU A 280 15.59 0.28 21.60
C GLU A 280 15.55 0.83 20.16
N PHE A 281 14.93 2.00 19.96
CA PHE A 281 14.72 2.62 18.65
C PHE A 281 15.77 3.70 18.36
N GLU A 282 16.67 3.43 17.41
CA GLU A 282 17.58 4.44 16.87
C GLU A 282 16.86 5.36 15.89
N ARG A 283 17.14 6.66 15.93
CA ARG A 283 16.62 7.62 14.95
C ARG A 283 17.49 7.60 13.69
N ILE A 284 16.93 7.11 12.59
CA ILE A 284 17.64 6.98 11.32
C ILE A 284 17.86 8.34 10.65
N PHE A 285 16.81 9.16 10.56
CA PHE A 285 16.89 10.51 9.98
C PHE A 285 15.78 11.43 10.49
N LYS A 286 15.94 12.72 10.20
CA LYS A 286 14.97 13.78 10.47
C LYS A 286 14.83 14.70 9.26
N ILE A 287 13.59 14.92 8.80
CA ILE A 287 13.26 15.88 7.74
C ILE A 287 12.46 17.03 8.33
N LYS A 288 12.79 18.27 7.94
CA LYS A 288 11.95 19.45 8.16
C LYS A 288 11.26 19.83 6.85
N PHE A 289 9.94 19.85 6.86
CA PHE A 289 9.10 20.21 5.73
C PHE A 289 8.69 21.70 5.75
N PRO A 290 8.32 22.28 4.60
CA PRO A 290 7.65 23.57 4.52
C PRO A 290 6.39 23.60 5.40
N GLY A 291 6.21 24.69 6.16
CA GLY A 291 5.17 24.81 7.21
C GLY A 291 5.63 24.41 8.61
N GLY A 292 6.86 23.91 8.78
CA GLY A 292 7.45 23.66 10.10
C GLY A 292 7.15 22.29 10.70
N LEU A 293 6.39 21.44 10.01
CA LEU A 293 6.28 20.01 10.33
C LEU A 293 7.66 19.36 10.25
N ARG A 294 8.02 18.60 11.29
CA ARG A 294 9.22 17.77 11.32
C ARG A 294 8.81 16.31 11.34
N VAL A 295 9.41 15.51 10.47
CA VAL A 295 9.23 14.06 10.44
C VAL A 295 10.54 13.42 10.91
N LYS A 296 10.44 12.40 11.75
CA LYS A 296 11.57 11.58 12.19
C LYS A 296 11.25 10.11 11.93
N LEU A 297 12.17 9.38 11.32
CA LEU A 297 12.10 7.92 11.24
C LEU A 297 13.01 7.28 12.27
N TYR A 298 12.51 6.21 12.87
CA TYR A 298 13.18 5.40 13.86
C TYR A 298 13.12 3.93 13.45
N CYS A 299 14.18 3.17 13.72
CA CYS A 299 14.24 1.73 13.51
C CYS A 299 14.83 1.05 14.75
N ARG A 300 14.28 -0.11 15.12
CA ARG A 300 14.86 -0.97 16.15
C ARG A 300 15.73 -2.05 15.49
N ALA A 301 17.00 -2.13 15.87
CA ALA A 301 17.96 -3.04 15.23
C ALA A 301 17.64 -4.54 15.40
N ARG A 302 16.90 -4.92 16.46
CA ARG A 302 16.59 -6.33 16.80
C ARG A 302 15.64 -7.01 15.81
N ASP A 303 14.65 -6.28 15.32
CA ASP A 303 13.55 -6.78 14.50
C ASP A 303 13.23 -5.86 13.31
N HIS A 304 14.08 -4.87 13.05
CA HIS A 304 13.89 -3.84 12.02
C HIS A 304 12.56 -3.07 12.12
N GLN A 305 11.87 -3.11 13.27
CA GLN A 305 10.59 -2.43 13.41
C GLN A 305 10.77 -0.92 13.24
N CYS A 306 9.99 -0.34 12.34
CA CYS A 306 10.12 1.07 11.97
C CYS A 306 8.94 1.91 12.48
N LYS A 307 9.25 3.05 13.12
CA LYS A 307 8.28 4.06 13.59
C LYS A 307 8.52 5.41 12.94
N ILE A 308 7.43 6.09 12.58
CA ILE A 308 7.43 7.47 12.09
C ILE A 308 6.81 8.41 13.13
N VAL A 309 7.50 9.50 13.43
CA VAL A 309 7.04 10.56 14.35
C VAL A 309 6.91 11.87 13.61
N CYS A 310 5.70 12.44 13.63
CA CYS A 310 5.44 13.82 13.22
C CYS A 310 5.51 14.74 14.44
N GLU A 311 6.23 15.86 14.34
CA GLU A 311 6.32 16.91 15.36
C GLU A 311 6.05 18.29 14.76
N TRP A 312 5.07 19.02 15.28
CA TRP A 312 4.71 20.36 14.80
C TRP A 312 4.39 21.31 15.97
N SER A 313 4.48 22.61 15.72
CA SER A 313 4.20 23.65 16.72
C SER A 313 3.09 24.54 16.19
N GLU A 314 1.98 24.61 16.94
CA GLU A 314 0.79 25.36 16.55
C GLU A 314 0.69 26.73 17.27
N SER A 315 1.52 26.94 18.31
CA SER A 315 1.63 28.19 19.07
C SER A 315 2.89 28.16 19.95
N LYS A 316 3.05 29.13 20.89
CA LYS A 316 4.15 29.17 21.90
C LYS A 316 4.13 28.02 22.93
N LYS A 317 3.26 27.02 22.77
CA LYS A 317 3.16 25.83 23.64
C LYS A 317 4.18 24.76 23.21
N GLU A 318 4.26 23.68 23.99
CA GLU A 318 5.05 22.50 23.64
C GLU A 318 4.69 21.95 22.25
N PRO A 319 5.67 21.43 21.49
CA PRO A 319 5.41 20.88 20.17
C PRO A 319 4.53 19.63 20.26
N ARG A 320 3.39 19.64 19.55
CA ARG A 320 2.55 18.45 19.39
C ARG A 320 3.34 17.36 18.68
N ARG A 321 3.11 16.11 19.05
CA ARG A 321 3.73 14.93 18.44
C ARG A 321 2.70 13.85 18.20
N SER A 322 2.86 13.09 17.13
CA SER A 322 2.08 11.90 16.84
C SER A 322 3.00 10.82 16.28
N CYS A 323 2.78 9.55 16.63
CA CYS A 323 3.67 8.43 16.32
C CYS A 323 2.88 7.20 15.83
N TRP A 324 3.40 6.56 14.78
CA TRP A 324 2.82 5.37 14.15
C TRP A 324 3.92 4.40 13.72
N ALA A 325 3.63 3.10 13.69
CA ALA A 325 4.47 2.13 12.98
C ALA A 325 4.32 2.33 11.46
N LEU A 326 5.35 2.04 10.67
CA LEU A 326 5.25 2.12 9.21
C LEU A 326 4.28 1.06 8.64
N THR A 327 4.17 -0.09 9.31
CA THR A 327 3.26 -1.20 8.99
C THR A 327 1.77 -0.88 9.20
N ASP A 328 1.45 0.12 10.02
CA ASP A 328 0.09 0.62 10.25
C ASP A 328 -0.36 1.68 9.22
N LEU A 329 0.58 2.16 8.39
CA LEU A 329 0.39 3.25 7.45
C LEU A 329 0.55 2.78 6.01
N HIS A 330 -0.17 3.47 5.13
CA HIS A 330 -0.02 3.35 3.68
C HIS A 330 0.26 4.72 3.07
N ILE A 331 0.98 4.75 1.95
CA ILE A 331 1.49 5.99 1.34
C ILE A 331 0.97 6.17 -0.07
N ARG A 332 0.36 7.34 -0.33
CA ARG A 332 -0.18 7.68 -1.66
C ARG A 332 0.24 9.08 -2.10
N ARG A 333 0.43 9.28 -3.40
CA ARG A 333 0.73 10.57 -4.01
C ARG A 333 -0.54 11.28 -4.50
N SER A 334 -0.58 12.60 -4.38
CA SER A 334 -1.43 13.46 -5.22
C SER A 334 -0.75 14.83 -5.40
N GLY A 335 -0.39 15.15 -6.65
CA GLY A 335 0.42 16.33 -6.97
C GLY A 335 1.78 16.28 -6.29
N PRO A 336 2.23 17.39 -5.66
CA PRO A 336 3.49 17.46 -4.91
C PRO A 336 3.41 16.85 -3.49
N PHE A 337 2.26 16.27 -3.10
CA PHE A 337 2.04 15.75 -1.74
C PHE A 337 2.13 14.23 -1.67
N LEU A 338 2.83 13.75 -0.64
CA LEU A 338 2.68 12.40 -0.10
C LEU A 338 1.72 12.43 1.08
N TYR A 339 0.69 11.59 1.02
CA TYR A 339 -0.26 11.40 2.10
C TYR A 339 0.07 10.08 2.78
N LEU A 340 0.48 10.17 4.04
CA LEU A 340 0.56 9.03 4.94
C LEU A 340 -0.81 8.83 5.54
N CYS A 341 -1.41 7.69 5.23
CA CYS A 341 -2.79 7.38 5.51
C CYS A 341 -2.91 6.15 6.41
N ARG A 342 -3.97 6.13 7.21
CA ARG A 342 -4.43 4.94 7.92
C ARG A 342 -5.50 4.24 7.08
N PRO A 343 -5.51 2.91 7.02
CA PRO A 343 -6.71 2.17 6.59
C PRO A 343 -7.89 2.55 7.48
N THR A 344 -9.07 2.78 6.88
CA THR A 344 -10.30 3.11 7.61
C THR A 344 -11.52 2.42 7.01
N VAL A 345 -12.64 2.50 7.72
CA VAL A 345 -13.85 1.75 7.35
C VAL A 345 -14.76 2.49 6.38
N VAL A 346 -14.87 3.82 6.55
CA VAL A 346 -15.81 4.71 5.86
C VAL A 346 -15.26 5.25 4.55
N ALA A 347 -13.94 5.40 4.49
CA ALA A 347 -13.21 5.90 3.33
C ALA A 347 -12.02 4.98 3.06
N THR A 348 -11.58 4.93 1.80
CA THR A 348 -10.39 4.17 1.37
C THR A 348 -9.12 4.51 2.15
N SER A 349 -9.10 5.66 2.84
CA SER A 349 -8.01 6.11 3.70
C SER A 349 -8.41 7.31 4.56
N THR A 350 -7.95 7.41 5.81
CA THR A 350 -7.85 8.72 6.50
C THR A 350 -6.42 9.22 6.51
N CYS A 351 -6.22 10.46 6.08
CA CYS A 351 -4.92 11.12 6.14
C CYS A 351 -4.47 11.29 7.60
N TRP A 352 -3.30 10.75 7.94
CA TRP A 352 -2.61 11.03 9.20
C TRP A 352 -1.60 12.17 9.05
N ALA A 353 -0.89 12.23 7.91
CA ALA A 353 -0.02 13.34 7.58
C ALA A 353 0.01 13.61 6.07
N SER A 354 0.10 14.88 5.69
CA SER A 354 0.30 15.34 4.31
C SER A 354 1.64 16.08 4.21
N LEU A 355 2.54 15.58 3.36
CA LEU A 355 3.92 16.04 3.24
C LEU A 355 4.12 16.70 1.86
N LYS A 356 4.27 18.03 1.83
CA LYS A 356 4.60 18.79 0.61
C LYS A 356 6.06 18.55 0.26
N CYS A 357 6.31 17.82 -0.82
CA CYS A 357 7.65 17.63 -1.36
C CYS A 357 8.01 18.82 -2.27
N THR A 358 9.27 19.24 -2.24
CA THR A 358 9.74 20.42 -3.01
C THR A 358 10.21 20.08 -4.43
N SER A 359 10.57 18.81 -4.67
CA SER A 359 10.92 18.29 -6.00
C SER A 359 10.39 16.87 -6.17
N TYR A 360 10.35 16.41 -7.42
CA TYR A 360 9.99 15.05 -7.77
C TYR A 360 10.92 14.00 -7.15
N GLU A 361 12.22 14.26 -7.14
CA GLU A 361 13.24 13.36 -6.59
C GLU A 361 13.07 13.17 -5.08
N TRP A 362 12.80 14.26 -4.35
CA TRP A 362 12.48 14.22 -2.93
C TRP A 362 11.24 13.38 -2.62
N LEU A 363 10.22 13.51 -3.47
CA LEU A 363 8.97 12.75 -3.34
C LEU A 363 9.22 11.25 -3.53
N VAL A 364 9.91 10.89 -4.61
CA VAL A 364 10.25 9.50 -4.93
C VAL A 364 11.14 8.89 -3.84
N VAL A 365 12.22 9.57 -3.44
CA VAL A 365 13.16 9.02 -2.45
C VAL A 365 12.48 8.82 -1.10
N PHE A 366 11.60 9.73 -0.65
CA PHE A 366 10.83 9.52 0.57
C PHE A 366 9.88 8.32 0.45
N HIS A 367 9.20 8.18 -0.68
CA HIS A 367 8.27 7.08 -0.94
C HIS A 367 8.97 5.72 -0.98
N CYS A 368 10.03 5.57 -1.77
CA CYS A 368 10.81 4.34 -1.81
C CYS A 368 11.41 4.02 -0.43
N THR A 369 11.97 5.02 0.27
CA THR A 369 12.52 4.84 1.64
C THR A 369 11.46 4.32 2.62
N PHE A 370 10.23 4.85 2.56
CA PHE A 370 9.11 4.37 3.37
C PHE A 370 8.74 2.92 3.05
N LEU A 371 8.67 2.56 1.76
CA LEU A 371 8.36 1.19 1.32
C LEU A 371 9.45 0.18 1.73
N SER A 372 10.73 0.52 1.55
CA SER A 372 11.85 -0.35 1.91
C SER A 372 11.95 -0.54 3.42
N LEU A 373 11.81 0.53 4.22
CA LEU A 373 11.79 0.38 5.68
C LEU A 373 10.59 -0.45 6.18
N ARG A 374 9.41 -0.30 5.56
CA ARG A 374 8.20 -1.07 5.92
C ARG A 374 8.31 -2.56 5.59
N SER A 375 8.98 -2.92 4.50
CA SER A 375 9.10 -4.32 4.04
C SER A 375 10.15 -5.13 4.79
N HIS A 376 11.10 -4.49 5.47
CA HIS A 376 12.09 -5.17 6.30
C HIS A 376 11.60 -5.41 7.75
N ASP A 377 10.42 -4.91 8.13
CA ASP A 377 9.88 -5.03 9.50
C ASP A 377 9.62 -6.51 9.86
N GLY A 378 10.35 -7.00 10.87
CA GLY A 378 10.34 -8.39 11.34
C GLY A 378 9.07 -8.78 12.11
N ALA A 379 8.14 -7.86 12.36
CA ALA A 379 6.78 -8.17 12.82
C ALA A 379 5.98 -8.85 11.68
N LYS A 380 6.26 -10.15 11.48
CA LYS A 380 5.74 -11.03 10.41
C LYS A 380 4.21 -11.02 10.27
N HIS A 381 3.64 -10.01 9.61
CA HIS A 381 2.27 -10.04 9.07
C HIS A 381 2.02 -9.06 7.90
N VAL A 382 3.06 -8.49 7.29
CA VAL A 382 2.92 -7.79 5.99
C VAL A 382 2.94 -8.82 4.87
N SER A 383 1.85 -9.60 4.76
CA SER A 383 1.58 -10.34 3.52
C SER A 383 1.61 -9.37 2.33
N ASN A 384 2.01 -9.89 1.17
CA ASN A 384 2.23 -9.25 -0.14
C ASN A 384 1.01 -8.49 -0.75
N THR A 385 0.06 -8.05 0.07
CA THR A 385 -1.30 -7.63 -0.33
C THR A 385 -1.55 -6.13 -0.12
N LEU A 386 -0.62 -5.41 0.51
CA LEU A 386 -0.60 -3.93 0.54
C LEU A 386 -0.05 -3.33 -0.80
N VAL A 387 -0.53 -3.91 -1.91
CA VAL A 387 -0.19 -3.60 -3.31
C VAL A 387 -0.63 -2.18 -3.71
N LEU A 388 -1.39 -1.48 -2.88
CA LEU A 388 -1.91 -0.15 -3.18
C LEU A 388 -0.84 0.96 -3.29
N ASP A 389 0.30 0.80 -2.61
CA ASP A 389 1.27 1.89 -2.45
C ASP A 389 2.45 1.85 -3.41
N HIS A 390 2.74 0.71 -4.05
CA HIS A 390 3.96 0.56 -4.85
C HIS A 390 3.98 1.42 -6.13
N VAL A 391 2.80 1.83 -6.62
CA VAL A 391 2.67 2.73 -7.77
C VAL A 391 2.43 4.17 -7.29
N LEU A 392 3.36 5.08 -7.59
CA LEU A 392 3.16 6.51 -7.37
C LEU A 392 2.15 7.06 -8.38
N LYS A 393 0.92 7.34 -7.92
CA LYS A 393 -0.11 8.01 -8.74
C LYS A 393 0.42 9.35 -9.27
N GLY A 394 0.65 9.41 -10.58
CA GLY A 394 1.29 10.54 -11.26
C GLY A 394 2.38 10.07 -12.22
N GLU A 395 2.97 8.91 -11.98
CA GLU A 395 3.93 8.28 -12.90
C GLU A 395 3.22 7.48 -14.01
N MET A 396 3.89 7.32 -15.14
CA MET A 396 3.63 6.33 -16.18
C MET A 396 4.79 5.34 -16.23
N THR A 397 4.51 4.05 -16.40
CA THR A 397 5.54 3.05 -16.70
C THR A 397 5.77 3.05 -18.20
N GLU A 398 6.94 3.51 -18.64
CA GLU A 398 7.34 3.49 -20.06
C GLU A 398 7.90 2.12 -20.46
N PHE A 399 8.61 1.47 -19.52
CA PHE A 399 9.21 0.15 -19.72
C PHE A 399 9.21 -0.67 -18.42
N SER A 400 9.10 -1.99 -18.53
CA SER A 400 9.29 -2.94 -17.43
C SER A 400 9.91 -4.23 -17.95
N GLY A 401 11.01 -4.69 -17.33
CA GLY A 401 11.71 -5.93 -17.69
C GLY A 401 12.39 -6.59 -16.50
N ALA A 402 12.81 -7.85 -16.66
CA ALA A 402 13.51 -8.59 -15.61
C ALA A 402 15.02 -8.44 -15.75
N ILE A 403 15.71 -8.07 -14.66
CA ILE A 403 17.18 -8.00 -14.59
C ILE A 403 17.74 -8.88 -13.49
N ARG A 404 19.01 -9.24 -13.63
CA ARG A 404 19.85 -9.86 -12.61
C ARG A 404 20.87 -8.85 -12.10
N ASP A 405 20.91 -8.66 -10.78
CA ASP A 405 21.93 -7.86 -10.12
C ASP A 405 22.24 -8.51 -8.77
N SER A 406 23.51 -8.58 -8.39
CA SER A 406 23.96 -9.14 -7.09
C SER A 406 23.51 -10.58 -6.81
N GLY A 407 23.22 -11.37 -7.85
CA GLY A 407 22.69 -12.74 -7.75
C GLY A 407 21.17 -12.81 -7.51
N TYR A 408 20.47 -11.68 -7.42
CA TYR A 408 19.03 -11.58 -7.23
C TYR A 408 18.32 -11.21 -8.54
N ARG A 409 17.03 -11.59 -8.63
CA ARG A 409 16.14 -11.17 -9.72
C ARG A 409 15.39 -9.91 -9.30
N HIS A 410 15.40 -8.90 -10.17
CA HIS A 410 14.71 -7.64 -9.95
C HIS A 410 13.80 -7.28 -11.13
N ALA A 411 12.66 -6.69 -10.84
CA ALA A 411 11.89 -5.96 -11.85
C ALA A 411 12.48 -4.56 -11.98
N LEU A 412 13.10 -4.29 -13.14
CA LEU A 412 13.54 -2.97 -13.54
C LEU A 412 12.38 -2.26 -14.27
N ARG A 413 12.14 -0.99 -13.93
CA ARG A 413 11.15 -0.15 -14.58
C ARG A 413 11.71 1.21 -14.95
N VAL A 414 11.24 1.74 -16.07
CA VAL A 414 11.39 3.16 -16.45
C VAL A 414 10.08 3.85 -16.11
N TYR A 415 10.14 4.84 -15.24
CA TYR A 415 9.00 5.68 -14.86
C TYR A 415 9.19 7.11 -15.36
N ARG A 416 8.11 7.68 -15.90
CA ARG A 416 8.03 9.09 -16.34
C ARG A 416 6.95 9.82 -15.55
N ASP A 417 7.27 10.99 -15.01
CA ASP A 417 6.34 11.80 -14.23
C ASP A 417 5.43 12.65 -15.12
N LYS A 418 4.11 12.46 -15.03
CA LYS A 418 3.14 13.17 -15.90
C LYS A 418 3.06 14.68 -15.66
N SER A 419 3.57 15.19 -14.54
CA SER A 419 3.54 16.61 -14.18
C SER A 419 4.83 17.37 -14.51
N THR A 420 5.98 16.72 -14.39
CA THR A 420 7.31 17.33 -14.51
C THR A 420 8.13 16.78 -15.67
N ASP A 421 7.59 15.78 -16.38
CA ASP A 421 8.23 14.94 -17.41
C ASP A 421 9.42 14.09 -16.91
N ALA A 422 9.88 14.30 -15.67
CA ALA A 422 11.07 13.68 -15.10
C ALA A 422 11.06 12.15 -15.20
N VAL A 423 12.23 11.60 -15.53
CA VAL A 423 12.41 10.17 -15.84
C VAL A 423 13.31 9.53 -14.79
N ARG A 424 12.88 8.39 -14.24
CA ARG A 424 13.66 7.58 -13.29
C ARG A 424 13.68 6.10 -13.65
N LEU A 425 14.75 5.44 -13.25
CA LEU A 425 14.83 3.98 -13.15
C LEU A 425 14.46 3.55 -11.73
N GLU A 426 13.81 2.40 -11.61
CA GLU A 426 13.58 1.72 -10.34
C GLU A 426 13.86 0.23 -10.50
N ALA A 427 14.67 -0.34 -9.61
CA ALA A 427 14.78 -1.78 -9.43
C ALA A 427 14.08 -2.21 -8.14
N SER A 428 13.25 -3.23 -8.23
CA SER A 428 12.46 -3.77 -7.12
C SER A 428 12.54 -5.29 -7.08
N ILE A 429 12.36 -5.91 -5.92
CA ILE A 429 12.39 -7.37 -5.76
C ILE A 429 11.29 -8.01 -6.64
N LEU A 430 11.67 -8.96 -7.50
CA LEU A 430 10.77 -9.60 -8.47
C LEU A 430 9.91 -10.73 -7.86
N ASP A 431 10.50 -11.50 -6.94
CA ASP A 431 9.95 -12.75 -6.40
C ASP A 431 10.02 -12.81 -4.86
N GLY A 432 9.19 -13.66 -4.24
CA GLY A 432 9.22 -13.93 -2.80
C GLY A 432 8.44 -12.95 -1.92
N ASP A 433 8.65 -13.03 -0.61
CA ASP A 433 7.84 -12.33 0.40
C ASP A 433 8.03 -10.81 0.41
N MET A 434 9.14 -10.31 -0.15
CA MET A 434 9.45 -8.88 -0.25
C MET A 434 9.18 -8.30 -1.64
N ARG A 435 8.41 -8.99 -2.49
CA ARG A 435 8.10 -8.57 -3.86
C ARG A 435 7.60 -7.12 -3.92
N HIS A 436 7.99 -6.39 -4.97
CA HIS A 436 7.73 -4.95 -5.16
C HIS A 436 8.45 -4.01 -4.17
N THR A 437 9.27 -4.51 -3.24
CA THR A 437 10.15 -3.65 -2.43
C THR A 437 11.19 -2.98 -3.33
N PRO A 438 11.31 -1.64 -3.33
CA PRO A 438 12.36 -0.97 -4.08
C PRO A 438 13.73 -1.23 -3.44
N ILE A 439 14.69 -1.66 -4.26
CA ILE A 439 16.09 -1.89 -3.90
C ILE A 439 16.93 -0.67 -4.23
N TRP A 440 16.71 -0.08 -5.42
CA TRP A 440 17.29 1.21 -5.76
C TRP A 440 16.45 1.99 -6.77
N THR A 441 16.63 3.31 -6.80
CA THR A 441 16.11 4.18 -7.86
C THR A 441 17.22 5.13 -8.35
N ALA A 442 17.15 5.58 -9.59
CA ALA A 442 18.11 6.53 -10.16
C ALA A 442 17.37 7.50 -11.09
N PHE A 443 17.62 8.80 -10.95
CA PHE A 443 17.02 9.83 -11.79
C PHE A 443 17.89 10.03 -13.04
N ILE A 444 17.29 9.97 -14.22
CA ILE A 444 18.01 9.91 -15.50
C ILE A 444 17.61 11.01 -16.49
N THR A 445 16.67 11.89 -16.13
CA THR A 445 16.13 13.01 -16.94
C THR A 445 17.20 13.81 -17.69
N HIS A 446 18.35 14.07 -17.06
CA HIS A 446 19.43 14.85 -17.68
C HIS A 446 20.39 13.97 -18.50
N ASN A 447 20.50 12.69 -18.15
CA ASN A 447 21.42 11.72 -18.74
C ASN A 447 20.92 11.15 -20.07
N ILE A 448 19.61 10.91 -20.22
CA ILE A 448 18.98 10.33 -21.43
C ILE A 448 19.25 11.11 -22.74
N THR A 449 19.66 12.38 -22.66
CA THR A 449 20.02 13.18 -23.85
C THR A 449 21.49 13.07 -24.24
N SER A 450 22.33 12.43 -23.43
CA SER A 450 23.76 12.25 -23.71
C SER A 450 24.02 10.99 -24.54
N PRO A 451 24.70 11.10 -25.71
CA PRO A 451 24.98 9.95 -26.57
C PRO A 451 26.05 9.00 -26.00
N THR A 452 26.76 9.41 -24.94
CA THR A 452 27.76 8.57 -24.25
C THR A 452 27.24 7.96 -22.96
N TRP A 453 26.00 8.26 -22.56
CA TRP A 453 25.45 7.76 -21.30
C TRP A 453 25.05 6.29 -21.35
N LEU A 454 24.44 5.85 -22.46
CA LEU A 454 24.04 4.47 -22.69
C LEU A 454 24.93 3.83 -23.74
N ARG A 455 25.41 2.61 -23.46
CA ARG A 455 26.18 1.78 -24.39
C ARG A 455 25.62 0.36 -24.40
N TRP A 456 25.13 -0.07 -25.56
CA TRP A 456 24.62 -1.42 -25.77
C TRP A 456 25.22 -2.03 -27.04
N LEU A 457 25.58 -3.32 -26.97
CA LEU A 457 25.94 -4.10 -28.14
C LEU A 457 24.68 -4.81 -28.63
N LYS A 458 24.32 -4.61 -29.91
CA LYS A 458 23.11 -5.19 -30.50
C LYS A 458 23.08 -6.72 -30.27
N ASN A 459 21.93 -7.22 -29.81
CA ASN A 459 21.68 -8.60 -29.40
C ASN A 459 22.37 -9.05 -28.08
N SER A 460 22.93 -8.13 -27.28
CA SER A 460 23.36 -8.43 -25.91
C SER A 460 22.20 -8.32 -24.92
N SER A 461 22.19 -9.17 -23.89
CA SER A 461 21.33 -9.00 -22.70
C SER A 461 21.80 -7.87 -21.78
N THR A 462 23.02 -7.38 -21.93
CA THR A 462 23.64 -6.44 -20.98
C THR A 462 23.73 -5.03 -21.55
N VAL A 463 23.13 -4.05 -20.86
CA VAL A 463 23.20 -2.62 -21.19
C VAL A 463 24.12 -1.91 -20.20
N TYR A 464 25.03 -1.08 -20.69
CA TYR A 464 25.97 -0.31 -19.87
C TYR A 464 25.50 1.14 -19.76
N LEU A 465 25.65 1.72 -18.56
CA LEU A 465 25.24 3.08 -18.21
C LEU A 465 26.38 3.80 -17.48
N ALA A 466 26.81 4.94 -18.02
CA ALA A 466 27.78 5.81 -17.38
C ALA A 466 27.15 6.59 -16.20
N GLU A 467 27.93 6.88 -15.15
CA GLU A 467 27.58 7.84 -14.09
C GLU A 467 26.20 7.64 -13.42
N LEU A 468 25.68 6.41 -13.38
CA LEU A 468 24.34 6.11 -12.87
C LEU A 468 24.27 6.24 -11.34
N GLN A 469 23.73 7.36 -10.85
CA GLN A 469 23.55 7.62 -9.42
C GLN A 469 22.41 6.80 -8.79
N ARG A 470 22.68 5.51 -8.52
CA ARG A 470 21.78 4.58 -7.81
C ARG A 470 21.62 5.00 -6.34
N ARG A 471 20.38 5.28 -5.93
CA ARG A 471 19.96 5.49 -4.54
C ARG A 471 19.50 4.16 -3.95
N VAL A 472 20.33 3.55 -3.12
CA VAL A 472 20.15 2.19 -2.59
C VAL A 472 19.40 2.19 -1.26
N PHE A 473 18.36 1.37 -1.15
CA PHE A 473 17.46 1.29 0.00
C PHE A 473 17.67 0.04 0.88
N SER A 474 18.86 -0.57 0.84
CA SER A 474 19.25 -1.70 1.70
C SER A 474 20.76 -1.72 1.92
N SER A 475 21.19 -2.07 3.13
CA SER A 475 22.61 -2.32 3.46
C SER A 475 23.14 -3.66 2.96
N GLN A 476 22.25 -4.56 2.53
CA GLN A 476 22.61 -5.90 2.05
C GLN A 476 22.87 -5.95 0.53
N TYR A 477 22.52 -4.88 -0.18
CA TYR A 477 22.66 -4.78 -1.63
C TYR A 477 23.84 -3.86 -1.99
N THR A 478 24.77 -4.36 -2.80
CA THR A 478 25.87 -3.57 -3.37
C THR A 478 25.76 -3.61 -4.88
N PRO A 479 25.38 -2.51 -5.56
CA PRO A 479 25.17 -2.53 -7.00
C PRO A 479 26.45 -2.93 -7.73
N HIS A 480 26.37 -3.90 -8.64
CA HIS A 480 27.52 -4.24 -9.44
C HIS A 480 27.86 -3.13 -10.46
N VAL A 481 29.17 -2.97 -10.66
CA VAL A 481 29.82 -2.01 -11.54
C VAL A 481 30.91 -2.77 -12.28
N ALA A 482 31.09 -2.52 -13.57
CA ALA A 482 32.14 -3.13 -14.38
C ALA A 482 33.53 -2.63 -13.95
N ALA A 483 34.59 -3.33 -14.35
CA ALA A 483 35.97 -2.90 -14.09
C ALA A 483 36.32 -1.52 -14.70
N SER A 484 35.56 -1.06 -15.69
CA SER A 484 35.62 0.28 -16.28
C SER A 484 35.03 1.40 -15.39
N GLY A 485 34.33 1.05 -14.30
CA GLY A 485 33.51 1.99 -13.53
C GLY A 485 32.12 2.24 -14.12
N GLU A 486 31.78 1.63 -15.27
CA GLU A 486 30.43 1.70 -15.83
C GLU A 486 29.45 0.84 -15.02
N HIS A 487 28.25 1.35 -14.79
CA HIS A 487 27.16 0.53 -14.29
C HIS A 487 26.65 -0.36 -15.43
N PHE A 488 26.13 -1.53 -15.11
CA PHE A 488 25.43 -2.36 -16.10
C PHE A 488 24.08 -2.83 -15.57
N LEU A 489 23.21 -3.21 -16.51
CA LEU A 489 21.92 -3.84 -16.31
C LEU A 489 21.95 -5.12 -17.13
N ASP A 490 21.93 -6.28 -16.48
CA ASP A 490 21.91 -7.57 -17.16
C ASP A 490 20.48 -8.12 -17.19
N PHE A 491 19.85 -8.08 -18.36
CA PHE A 491 18.46 -8.50 -18.54
C PHE A 491 18.36 -10.03 -18.66
N GLU A 492 17.28 -10.62 -18.16
CA GLU A 492 17.04 -12.07 -18.35
C GLU A 492 16.71 -12.43 -19.80
N LEU A 493 16.23 -11.46 -20.59
CA LEU A 493 15.90 -11.61 -22.00
C LEU A 493 16.61 -10.53 -22.83
N THR A 494 17.26 -10.94 -23.92
CA THR A 494 17.82 -10.00 -24.92
C THR A 494 16.76 -9.06 -25.52
N GLN A 495 15.49 -9.51 -25.56
CA GLN A 495 14.36 -8.71 -26.02
C GLN A 495 14.04 -7.56 -25.04
N ASP A 496 14.08 -7.82 -23.73
CA ASP A 496 13.91 -6.77 -22.71
C ASP A 496 15.05 -5.74 -22.79
N ALA A 497 16.29 -6.17 -23.02
CA ALA A 497 17.42 -5.26 -23.22
C ALA A 497 17.24 -4.37 -24.46
N ALA A 498 16.77 -4.95 -25.58
CA ALA A 498 16.48 -4.19 -26.80
C ALA A 498 15.35 -3.17 -26.58
N GLY A 499 14.23 -3.60 -25.97
CA GLY A 499 13.09 -2.73 -25.66
C GLY A 499 13.46 -1.61 -24.69
N PHE A 500 14.31 -1.87 -23.69
CA PHE A 500 14.83 -0.84 -22.79
C PHE A 500 15.61 0.24 -23.55
N VAL A 501 16.50 -0.16 -24.47
CA VAL A 501 17.29 0.78 -25.26
C VAL A 501 16.39 1.60 -26.19
N GLU A 502 15.43 0.95 -26.86
CA GLU A 502 14.43 1.62 -27.71
C GLU A 502 13.65 2.69 -26.93
N THR A 503 13.07 2.34 -25.76
CA THR A 503 12.38 3.30 -24.89
C THR A 503 13.27 4.47 -24.46
N ILE A 504 14.54 4.23 -24.11
CA ILE A 504 15.46 5.30 -23.71
C ILE A 504 15.82 6.20 -24.90
N GLU A 505 16.01 5.65 -26.10
CA GLU A 505 16.30 6.41 -27.32
C GLU A 505 15.09 7.25 -27.77
N GLU A 506 13.87 6.72 -27.66
CA GLU A 506 12.61 7.43 -27.96
C GLU A 506 12.41 8.64 -27.04
N ILE A 507 12.49 8.43 -25.72
CA ILE A 507 12.36 9.52 -24.72
C ILE A 507 13.51 10.53 -24.93
N GLY A 508 14.74 10.07 -25.16
CA GLY A 508 15.88 10.94 -25.47
C GLY A 508 15.72 11.73 -26.77
N ALA A 509 14.99 11.20 -27.76
CA ALA A 509 14.63 11.93 -28.98
C ALA A 509 13.53 12.97 -28.74
N GLU A 510 12.53 12.68 -27.90
CA GLU A 510 11.52 13.66 -27.47
C GLU A 510 12.15 14.86 -26.78
N TYR A 511 13.00 14.63 -25.77
CA TYR A 511 13.69 15.69 -25.05
C TYR A 511 14.57 16.57 -25.96
N ARG A 512 15.23 15.96 -26.95
CA ARG A 512 16.01 16.71 -27.97
C ARG A 512 15.10 17.57 -28.86
N ARG A 513 13.91 17.07 -29.24
CA ARG A 513 12.90 17.86 -29.98
C ARG A 513 12.30 18.98 -29.15
N MET A 514 12.10 18.79 -27.85
CA MET A 514 11.59 19.84 -26.94
C MET A 514 12.60 20.96 -26.74
N LYS A 515 13.90 20.64 -26.55
CA LYS A 515 14.98 21.65 -26.43
C LYS A 515 15.29 22.43 -27.71
N ALA A 516 14.77 21.99 -28.86
CA ALA A 516 14.97 22.63 -30.16
C ALA A 516 13.81 23.56 -30.58
N LYS A 517 12.80 23.71 -29.72
CA LYS A 517 11.68 24.65 -29.86
C LYS A 517 11.82 25.79 -28.84
#